data_AF-A0A7K4MSS5-F1
#
_entry.id   AF-A0A7K4MSS5-F1
#
_cell.length_a   1.000
_cell.length_b   1.000
_cell.length_c   1.000
_cell.angle_alpha   90.00
_cell.angle_beta   90.00
_cell.angle_gamma   90.00
#
_symmetry.space_group_name_H-M   'P 1'
#
loop_
_entity.id
_entity.type
_entity.pdbx_description
1 polymer ?
#
loop_
_entity_poly.entity_id
_entity_poly.type
_entity_poly.pdbx_seq_one_letter_code
_entity_poly.pdbx_strand_id
1 'polypeptide(L)'
;MAAIITNKFRINNAKQFYESFSETAAETYYLFIGRAHAWASDADVQGNTITEGTDASPPTPNDDISSEFYNWDDMLGAKIISSSDVSYAIPRR
;
A
#
# COMPACT_ATOMS: atom_id res chain seq x y z
N MET A 1 -14.91 -9.46 30.56
CA MET A 1 -14.20 -8.22 30.93
C MET A 1 -14.38 -7.24 29.78
N ALA A 2 -14.85 -6.01 30.03
CA ALA A 2 -14.97 -5.00 28.99
C ALA A 2 -13.70 -4.14 28.95
N ALA A 3 -13.16 -3.89 27.76
CA ALA A 3 -12.04 -3.01 27.53
C ALA A 3 -12.36 -2.08 26.36
N ILE A 4 -11.78 -0.89 26.34
CA ILE A 4 -12.02 0.11 25.30
C ILE A 4 -10.71 0.66 24.77
N ILE A 5 -10.62 0.79 23.44
CA ILE A 5 -9.59 1.60 22.80
C ILE A 5 -10.16 3.00 22.62
N THR A 6 -9.61 3.95 23.37
CA THR A 6 -10.09 5.34 23.31
C THR A 6 -9.68 6.01 22.00
N ASN A 7 -10.43 7.02 21.58
CA ASN A 7 -10.04 7.85 20.44
C ASN A 7 -8.66 8.50 20.62
N LYS A 8 -8.28 8.82 21.86
CA LYS A 8 -6.95 9.38 22.17
C LYS A 8 -5.84 8.40 21.82
N PHE A 9 -6.03 7.10 22.04
CA PHE A 9 -5.04 6.08 21.66
C PHE A 9 -4.85 6.01 20.14
N ARG A 10 -5.96 6.08 19.38
CA ARG A 10 -5.92 6.09 17.91
C ARG A 10 -5.18 7.32 17.36
N ILE A 11 -5.45 8.49 17.94
CA ILE A 11 -4.74 9.73 17.58
C ILE A 11 -3.25 9.64 17.97
N ASN A 12 -2.92 9.03 19.11
CA ASN A 12 -1.54 8.84 19.53
C ASN A 12 -0.76 7.98 18.53
N ASN A 13 -1.36 6.90 18.02
CA ASN A 13 -0.74 6.07 16.98
C ASN A 13 -0.46 6.87 15.69
N ALA A 14 -1.40 7.71 15.24
CA ALA A 14 -1.18 8.58 14.09
C ALA A 14 -0.05 9.61 14.32
N LYS A 15 0.11 10.09 15.56
CA LYS A 15 1.22 10.98 15.94
C LYS A 15 2.57 10.30 15.87
N GLN A 16 2.68 9.09 16.41
CA GLN A 16 3.91 8.30 16.31
C GLN A 16 4.33 8.08 14.85
N PHE A 17 3.37 7.83 13.95
CA PHE A 17 3.68 7.70 12.53
C PHE A 17 4.23 8.99 11.91
N TYR A 18 3.75 10.17 12.30
CA TYR A 18 4.30 11.42 11.78
C TYR A 18 5.67 11.74 12.39
N GLU A 19 5.87 11.41 13.66
CA GLU A 19 7.14 11.61 14.37
C GLU A 19 8.27 10.77 13.77
N SER A 20 7.97 9.57 13.26
CA SER A 20 8.97 8.66 12.66
C SER A 20 9.75 9.28 11.50
N PHE A 21 9.23 10.32 10.83
CA PHE A 21 9.93 11.04 9.76
C PHE A 21 11.05 11.98 10.26
N SER A 22 11.12 12.28 11.56
CA SER A 22 11.98 13.35 12.12
C SER A 22 12.79 12.95 13.36
N GLU A 23 12.58 11.74 13.87
CA GLU A 23 13.36 11.21 15.01
C GLU A 23 14.83 11.02 14.63
N THR A 24 15.72 10.94 15.63
CA THR A 24 17.17 10.76 15.42
C THR A 24 17.50 9.55 14.54
N ALA A 25 16.70 8.49 14.64
CA ALA A 25 16.72 7.33 13.76
C ALA A 25 15.41 7.31 12.94
N ALA A 26 15.30 8.27 12.01
CA ALA A 26 14.09 8.42 11.21
C ALA A 26 13.85 7.24 10.26
N GLU A 27 12.58 6.86 10.14
CA GLU A 27 12.12 5.91 9.13
C GLU A 27 12.04 6.61 7.77
N THR A 28 12.48 5.91 6.72
CA THR A 28 12.42 6.44 5.35
C THR A 28 11.35 5.70 4.56
N TYR A 29 10.32 6.42 4.15
CA TYR A 29 9.20 5.87 3.40
C TYR A 29 9.31 6.21 1.92
N TYR A 30 9.02 5.24 1.06
CA TYR A 30 8.93 5.40 -0.39
C TYR A 30 7.54 4.98 -0.87
N LEU A 31 7.02 5.69 -1.87
CA LEU A 31 5.88 5.27 -2.66
C LEU A 31 6.36 4.94 -4.06
N PHE A 32 6.09 3.73 -4.53
CA PHE A 32 6.43 3.34 -5.90
C PHE A 32 5.19 3.21 -6.78
N ILE A 33 5.43 3.30 -8.09
CA ILE A 33 4.50 2.95 -9.15
C ILE A 33 5.13 1.85 -10.00
N GLY A 34 4.29 0.94 -10.47
CA GLY A 34 4.73 -0.23 -11.22
C GLY A 34 3.64 -0.76 -12.13
N ARG A 35 3.89 -1.94 -12.69
CA ARG A 35 2.98 -2.72 -13.52
C ARG A 35 2.53 -1.96 -14.77
N ALA A 36 3.39 -1.95 -15.79
CA ALA A 36 3.12 -1.30 -17.06
C ALA A 36 2.13 -2.07 -17.95
N HIS A 37 1.95 -3.37 -17.70
CA HIS A 37 1.13 -4.26 -18.52
C HIS A 37 -0.32 -4.27 -18.06
N ALA A 38 -1.24 -4.36 -19.03
CA ALA A 38 -2.67 -4.46 -18.76
C ALA A 38 -3.01 -5.76 -18.01
N TRP A 39 -4.04 -5.70 -17.17
CA TRP A 39 -4.62 -6.89 -16.57
C TRP A 39 -5.35 -7.71 -17.63
N ALA A 40 -5.05 -9.00 -17.71
CA ALA A 40 -5.69 -9.91 -18.65
C ALA A 40 -5.81 -11.29 -18.03
N SER A 41 -6.97 -11.94 -18.22
CA SER A 41 -7.12 -13.35 -17.90
C SER A 41 -6.19 -14.18 -18.77
N ASP A 42 -5.33 -14.98 -18.14
CA ASP A 42 -4.45 -15.91 -18.84
C ASP A 42 -5.18 -17.22 -19.09
N ALA A 43 -4.98 -17.82 -20.26
CA ALA A 43 -5.54 -19.12 -20.61
C ALA A 43 -4.39 -20.07 -20.94
N ASP A 44 -4.28 -21.16 -20.20
CA ASP A 44 -3.28 -22.18 -20.49
C ASP A 44 -3.61 -22.92 -21.80
N VAL A 45 -2.63 -23.68 -22.30
CA VAL A 45 -2.74 -24.44 -23.57
C VAL A 45 -3.81 -25.54 -23.49
N GLN A 46 -4.22 -25.92 -22.27
CA GLN A 46 -5.26 -26.90 -21.98
C GLN A 46 -6.65 -26.26 -21.86
N GLY A 47 -6.76 -24.93 -21.99
CA GLY A 47 -8.00 -24.15 -21.95
C GLY A 47 -8.45 -23.74 -20.54
N ASN A 48 -7.63 -23.92 -19.51
CA ASN A 48 -7.94 -23.42 -18.17
C ASN A 48 -7.65 -21.91 -18.13
N THR A 49 -8.65 -21.13 -17.73
CA THR A 49 -8.51 -19.67 -17.62
C THR A 49 -8.31 -19.28 -16.15
N ILE A 50 -7.27 -18.50 -15.86
CA ILE A 50 -7.13 -17.81 -14.58
C ILE A 50 -7.63 -16.37 -14.79
N THR A 51 -8.68 -16.00 -14.06
CA THR A 51 -9.24 -14.65 -14.10
C THR A 51 -8.39 -13.72 -13.24
N GLU A 52 -7.62 -12.87 -13.90
CA GLU A 52 -6.72 -11.89 -13.30
C GLU A 52 -7.30 -10.46 -13.34
N GLY A 53 -8.63 -10.34 -13.43
CA GLY A 53 -9.33 -9.06 -13.47
C GLY A 53 -9.16 -8.29 -14.80
N THR A 54 -9.40 -6.98 -14.74
CA THR A 54 -9.27 -6.05 -15.88
C THR A 54 -8.68 -4.72 -15.39
N ASP A 55 -8.22 -3.84 -16.29
CA ASP A 55 -7.73 -2.51 -15.87
C ASP A 55 -8.78 -1.67 -15.14
N ALA A 56 -10.07 -1.91 -15.40
CA ALA A 56 -11.17 -1.22 -14.70
C ALA A 56 -11.51 -1.83 -13.33
N SER A 57 -11.08 -3.08 -13.09
CA SER A 57 -11.31 -3.82 -11.86
C SER A 57 -10.15 -4.80 -11.67
N PRO A 58 -8.98 -4.30 -11.23
CA PRO A 58 -7.84 -5.16 -10.97
C PRO A 58 -8.17 -6.14 -9.84
N PRO A 59 -7.48 -7.29 -9.76
CA PRO A 59 -7.67 -8.26 -8.70
C PRO A 59 -7.25 -7.65 -7.35
N THR A 60 -7.89 -8.13 -6.29
CA THR A 60 -7.54 -7.72 -4.92
C THR A 60 -6.09 -8.12 -4.63
N PRO A 61 -5.21 -7.20 -4.21
CA PRO A 61 -3.83 -7.55 -3.88
C PRO A 61 -3.74 -8.59 -2.76
N ASN A 62 -2.84 -9.55 -2.92
CA ASN A 62 -2.56 -10.57 -1.90
C ASN A 62 -1.53 -10.07 -0.88
N ASP A 63 -1.75 -10.39 0.39
CA ASP A 63 -0.80 -10.15 1.50
C ASP A 63 -0.02 -11.45 1.78
N ASP A 64 0.95 -11.76 0.92
CA ASP A 64 1.84 -12.91 1.06
C ASP A 64 3.26 -12.60 0.57
N ILE A 65 4.21 -13.46 0.92
CA ILE A 65 5.63 -13.24 0.61
C ILE A 65 5.89 -13.38 -0.90
N SER A 66 5.14 -14.24 -1.60
CA SER A 66 5.37 -14.48 -3.03
C SER A 66 4.93 -13.26 -3.85
N SER A 67 3.79 -12.67 -3.50
CA SER A 67 3.25 -11.49 -4.19
C SER A 67 4.15 -10.26 -4.07
N GLU A 68 4.91 -10.14 -2.98
CA GLU A 68 5.86 -9.04 -2.78
C GLU A 68 6.93 -9.01 -3.89
N PHE A 69 7.45 -10.17 -4.31
CA PHE A 69 8.47 -10.22 -5.36
C PHE A 69 7.96 -9.70 -6.70
N TYR A 70 6.71 -10.02 -7.06
CA TYR A 70 6.10 -9.48 -8.28
C TYR A 70 5.95 -7.96 -8.23
N ASN A 71 5.68 -7.37 -7.06
CA ASN A 71 5.62 -5.92 -6.91
C ASN A 71 6.99 -5.25 -7.14
N TRP A 72 8.07 -5.89 -6.70
CA TRP A 72 9.44 -5.42 -6.93
C TRP A 72 9.85 -5.56 -8.40
N ASP A 73 9.53 -6.68 -9.03
CA ASP A 73 9.81 -6.93 -10.44
C ASP A 73 9.04 -5.98 -11.37
N ASP A 74 7.78 -5.67 -11.03
CA ASP A 74 6.93 -4.76 -11.79
C ASP A 74 7.22 -3.27 -11.50
N MET A 75 8.12 -2.93 -10.58
CA MET A 75 8.37 -1.54 -10.18
C MET A 75 9.01 -0.72 -11.30
N LEU A 76 8.43 0.45 -11.61
CA LEU A 76 8.96 1.37 -12.63
C LEU A 76 9.67 2.58 -12.02
N GLY A 77 9.25 3.02 -10.84
CA GLY A 77 9.89 4.14 -10.16
C GLY A 77 9.32 4.38 -8.77
N ALA A 78 10.13 4.99 -7.90
CA ALA A 78 9.78 5.31 -6.53
C ALA A 78 10.06 6.78 -6.20
N LYS A 79 9.21 7.36 -5.36
CA LYS A 79 9.38 8.69 -4.78
C LYS A 79 9.54 8.56 -3.27
N ILE A 80 10.56 9.23 -2.72
CA ILE A 80 10.68 9.42 -1.27
C ILE A 80 9.52 10.28 -0.75
N ILE A 81 8.92 9.88 0.36
CA ILE A 81 7.88 10.63 1.05
C ILE A 81 8.53 11.44 2.16
N SER A 82 8.47 12.77 2.06
CA SER A 82 8.95 13.66 3.11
C SER A 82 7.86 13.98 4.13
N SER A 83 8.24 14.50 5.30
CA SER A 83 7.30 15.00 6.31
C SER A 83 6.40 16.14 5.78
N SER A 84 6.80 16.82 4.69
CA SER A 84 6.00 17.85 4.03
C SER A 84 4.92 17.30 3.11
N ASP A 85 5.03 16.03 2.68
CA ASP A 85 4.03 15.36 1.83
C ASP A 85 2.88 14.74 2.66
N VAL A 86 3.00 14.71 3.99
CA VAL A 86 2.03 14.08 4.90
C VAL A 86 1.35 15.14 5.76
N SER A 87 0.04 15.02 5.95
CA SER A 87 -0.73 15.91 6.83
C SER A 87 -1.87 15.18 7.53
N TYR A 88 -2.23 15.65 8.72
CA TYR A 88 -3.45 15.20 9.38
C TYR A 88 -4.66 15.83 8.72
N ALA A 89 -5.64 15.00 8.35
CA ALA A 89 -6.87 15.46 7.73
C ALA A 89 -8.10 15.03 8.54
N ILE A 90 -9.14 15.86 8.47
CA ILE A 90 -10.50 15.53 8.90
C ILE A 90 -11.47 15.85 7.75
N PRO A 91 -12.62 15.17 7.66
CA PRO A 91 -13.63 15.52 6.67
C PRO A 91 -14.06 16.98 6.79
N ARG A 92 -14.04 17.69 5.66
CA ARG A 92 -14.73 18.97 5.52
C ARG A 92 -16.17 18.71 5.12
N ARG A 93 -17.11 19.40 5.75
CA ARG A 93 -18.55 19.24 5.52
C ARG A 93 -18.94 19.58 4.10
#